data_AF-A0A354M072-F1
#
_entry.id   AF-A0A354M072-F1
#
_cell.length_a   1.000
_cell.length_b   1.000
_cell.length_c   1.000
_cell.angle_alpha   90.00
_cell.angle_beta   90.00
_cell.angle_gamma   90.00
#
_symmetry.space_group_name_H-M   'P 1'
#
loop_
_entity.id
_entity.type
_entity.pdbx_description
1 polymer ?
#
loop_
_entity_poly.entity_id
_entity_poly.type
_entity_poly.pdbx_seq_one_letter_code
_entity_poly.pdbx_strand_id
1 'polypeptide(L)'
;GYFAQNQAQLLDENLTVFDTIDHVAVGDIRTKIRDILGAFMFGGEASDKKVKVLSGGEKTRLAMIRLLLEPVNLLILDEPTN
;
A
#
# COMPACT_ATOMS: atom_id res chain seq x y z
N GLY A 1 9.73 9.96 -2.36
CA GLY A 1 9.39 9.95 -3.80
C GLY A 1 9.79 8.65 -4.48
N TYR A 2 11.08 8.32 -4.46
CA TYR A 2 11.65 7.17 -5.18
C TYR A 2 11.29 5.79 -4.58
N PHE A 3 11.35 5.65 -3.26
CA PHE A 3 11.08 4.37 -2.59
C PHE A 3 9.63 3.87 -2.78
N ALA A 4 8.65 4.77 -2.70
CA ALA A 4 7.24 4.43 -2.93
C ALA A 4 6.95 4.03 -4.38
N GLN A 5 7.66 4.59 -5.37
CA GLN A 5 7.54 4.19 -6.77
C GLN A 5 8.09 2.79 -7.01
N ASN A 6 9.24 2.43 -6.41
CA ASN A 6 9.78 1.08 -6.50
C ASN A 6 8.83 0.08 -5.83
N GLN A 7 8.28 0.41 -4.66
CA GLN A 7 7.30 -0.44 -3.98
C GLN A 7 5.99 -0.59 -4.77
N ALA A 8 5.57 0.45 -5.50
CA ALA A 8 4.40 0.38 -6.38
C ALA A 8 4.57 -0.61 -7.53
N GLN A 9 5.81 -0.85 -8.00
CA GLN A 9 6.13 -1.87 -9.00
C GLN A 9 6.13 -3.29 -8.42
N LEU A 10 6.27 -3.43 -7.10
CA LEU A 10 6.28 -4.70 -6.38
C LEU A 10 4.88 -5.13 -5.87
N LEU A 11 3.84 -4.38 -6.23
CA LEU A 11 2.46 -4.76 -5.90
C LEU A 11 2.01 -5.92 -6.79
N ASP A 12 1.40 -6.95 -6.19
CA ASP A 12 0.83 -8.05 -6.96
C ASP A 12 -0.42 -7.59 -7.71
N GLU A 13 -0.32 -7.56 -9.02
CA GLU A 13 -1.36 -7.11 -9.94
C GLU A 13 -2.64 -7.95 -9.90
N ASN A 14 -2.57 -9.19 -9.38
CA ASN A 14 -3.68 -10.11 -9.24
C ASN A 14 -4.43 -9.98 -7.92
N LEU A 15 -3.91 -9.22 -6.95
CA LEU A 15 -4.59 -8.96 -5.69
C LEU A 15 -5.55 -7.78 -5.80
N THR A 16 -6.58 -7.76 -4.94
CA THR A 16 -7.38 -6.55 -4.76
C THR A 16 -6.63 -5.54 -3.90
N VAL A 17 -7.08 -4.28 -3.92
CA VAL A 17 -6.60 -3.24 -3.01
C VAL A 17 -6.71 -3.70 -1.54
N PHE A 18 -7.82 -4.34 -1.17
CA PHE A 18 -8.02 -4.90 0.16
C PHE A 18 -7.04 -6.03 0.46
N ASP A 19 -6.95 -7.05 -0.40
CA ASP A 19 -6.08 -8.22 -0.17
C ASP A 19 -4.61 -7.81 -0.04
N THR A 20 -4.18 -6.84 -0.85
CA THR A 20 -2.81 -6.30 -0.82
C THR A 20 -2.44 -5.78 0.56
N ILE A 21 -3.39 -5.16 1.26
CA ILE A 21 -3.18 -4.59 2.59
C ILE A 21 -3.43 -5.61 3.70
N ASP A 22 -4.45 -6.47 3.58
CA ASP A 22 -4.72 -7.51 4.57
C ASP A 22 -3.56 -8.52 4.69
N HIS A 23 -2.85 -8.81 3.60
CA HIS A 23 -1.70 -9.71 3.61
C HIS A 23 -0.49 -9.18 4.41
N VAL A 24 -0.35 -7.86 4.55
CA VAL A 24 0.74 -7.25 5.33
C VAL A 24 0.31 -6.79 6.72
N ALA A 25 -1.00 -6.65 6.95
CA ALA A 25 -1.56 -6.20 8.21
C ALA A 25 -1.46 -7.30 9.29
N VAL A 26 -0.85 -6.98 10.43
CA VAL A 26 -0.69 -7.91 11.57
C VAL A 26 -1.29 -7.31 12.85
N GLY A 27 -2.03 -8.13 13.61
CA GLY A 27 -2.65 -7.72 14.88
C GLY A 27 -3.93 -6.90 14.70
N ASP A 28 -4.22 -6.04 15.67
CA ASP A 28 -5.49 -5.30 15.76
C ASP A 28 -5.76 -4.38 14.57
N ILE A 29 -4.71 -3.99 13.83
CA ILE A 29 -4.82 -3.12 12.65
C ILE A 29 -5.66 -3.74 11.53
N ARG A 30 -5.77 -5.08 11.49
CA ARG A 30 -6.63 -5.80 10.53
C ARG A 30 -8.10 -5.37 10.62
N THR A 31 -8.56 -5.00 11.82
CA THR A 31 -9.94 -4.51 12.04
C THR A 31 -10.17 -3.12 11.45
N LYS A 32 -9.10 -2.37 11.15
CA LYS A 32 -9.15 -0.98 10.68
C LYS A 32 -8.76 -0.82 9.21
N ILE A 33 -8.51 -1.91 8.47
CA ILE A 33 -8.07 -1.86 7.07
C ILE A 33 -9.01 -1.02 6.21
N ARG A 34 -10.33 -1.20 6.37
CA ARG A 34 -11.33 -0.45 5.58
C ARG A 34 -11.28 1.06 5.87
N ASP A 35 -11.03 1.45 7.12
CA ASP A 35 -10.89 2.85 7.50
C ASP A 35 -9.61 3.46 6.91
N ILE A 36 -8.50 2.72 6.95
CA ILE A 36 -7.22 3.13 6.35
C ILE A 36 -7.37 3.28 4.84
N LEU A 37 -7.95 2.29 4.16
CA LEU A 37 -8.23 2.37 2.73
C LEU A 37 -9.11 3.57 2.40
N GLY A 38 -10.16 3.82 3.19
CA GLY A 38 -11.02 5.00 3.06
C GLY A 38 -10.24 6.32 3.15
N ALA A 39 -9.33 6.44 4.12
CA ALA A 39 -8.49 7.64 4.29
C ALA A 39 -7.55 7.89 3.09
N PHE A 40 -7.21 6.86 2.32
CA PHE A 40 -6.36 6.94 1.12
C PHE A 40 -7.16 6.92 -0.20
N MET A 41 -8.46 7.19 -0.14
CA MET A 41 -9.39 7.24 -1.27
C MET A 41 -9.65 5.88 -1.95
N PHE A 42 -9.53 4.79 -1.20
CA PHE A 42 -9.88 3.42 -1.61
C PHE A 42 -11.14 2.90 -0.92
N GLY A 43 -12.07 3.79 -0.57
CA GLY A 43 -13.36 3.42 0.03
C GLY A 43 -14.32 2.73 -0.94
N GLY A 44 -15.30 2.01 -0.39
CA GLY A 44 -16.33 1.33 -1.16
C GLY A 44 -15.77 0.30 -2.16
N GLU A 45 -16.30 0.30 -3.37
CA GLU A 45 -15.91 -0.63 -4.45
C GLU A 45 -14.44 -0.48 -4.88
N ALA A 46 -13.78 0.63 -4.53
CA ALA A 46 -12.36 0.80 -4.83
C ALA A 46 -11.48 -0.21 -4.07
N SER A 47 -11.93 -0.69 -2.91
CA SER A 47 -11.23 -1.72 -2.13
C SER A 47 -11.22 -3.09 -2.82
N ASP A 48 -12.22 -3.36 -3.68
CA ASP A 48 -12.36 -4.64 -4.39
C ASP A 48 -11.69 -4.63 -5.77
N LYS A 49 -11.20 -3.47 -6.23
CA LYS A 49 -10.50 -3.35 -7.51
C LYS A 49 -9.17 -4.11 -7.46
N LYS A 50 -8.83 -4.77 -8.57
CA LYS A 50 -7.52 -5.39 -8.76
C LYS A 50 -6.42 -4.34 -8.95
N VAL A 51 -5.23 -4.58 -8.40
CA VAL A 51 -4.10 -3.65 -8.51
C VAL A 51 -3.78 -3.31 -9.97
N LYS A 52 -3.92 -4.26 -10.90
CA LYS A 52 -3.68 -4.03 -12.33
C LYS A 52 -4.50 -2.91 -12.96
N VAL A 53 -5.69 -2.60 -12.42
CA VAL A 53 -6.58 -1.57 -12.99
C VAL A 53 -6.33 -0.18 -12.38
N LEU A 54 -5.45 -0.08 -11.39
CA LEU A 54 -5.10 1.17 -10.74
C LEU A 54 -4.18 2.02 -11.64
N SER A 55 -4.43 3.31 -11.66
CA SER A 55 -3.51 4.31 -12.20
C SER A 55 -2.18 4.31 -11.44
N GLY A 56 -1.12 4.87 -12.02
CA GLY A 56 0.19 5.00 -11.35
C GLY A 56 0.11 5.77 -10.02
N GLY A 57 -0.74 6.79 -9.94
CA GLY A 57 -0.98 7.55 -8.71
C GLY A 57 -1.70 6.74 -7.64
N GLU A 58 -2.66 5.90 -8.03
CA GLU A 58 -3.32 4.96 -7.12
C GLU A 58 -2.36 3.88 -6.63
N LYS A 59 -1.57 3.25 -7.52
CA LYS A 59 -0.53 2.28 -7.13
C LYS A 59 0.46 2.90 -6.14
N THR A 60 0.84 4.17 -6.33
CA THR A 60 1.72 4.91 -5.40
C THR A 60 1.08 5.07 -4.02
N ARG A 61 -0.21 5.45 -3.94
CA ARG A 61 -0.91 5.55 -2.65
C ARG A 61 -1.03 4.19 -1.96
N LEU A 62 -1.36 3.14 -2.71
CA LEU A 62 -1.47 1.78 -2.16
C LEU A 62 -0.12 1.29 -1.61
N ALA A 63 0.98 1.55 -2.32
CA ALA A 63 2.33 1.23 -1.86
C ALA A 63 2.70 2.00 -0.58
N MET A 64 2.24 3.24 -0.41
CA MET A 64 2.43 3.98 0.84
C MET A 64 1.69 3.32 2.01
N ILE A 65 0.44 2.90 1.82
CA ILE A 65 -0.33 2.21 2.87
C ILE A 65 0.39 0.92 3.28
N ARG A 66 0.82 0.13 2.29
CA ARG A 66 1.57 -1.10 2.54
C ARG A 66 2.85 -0.83 3.33
N LEU A 67 3.62 0.19 2.95
CA LEU A 67 4.84 0.59 3.67
C LEU A 67 4.58 1.03 5.11
N LEU A 68 3.46 1.71 5.38
CA LEU A 68 3.10 2.14 6.74
C LEU A 68 2.69 0.97 7.64
N LEU A 69 2.29 -0.16 7.06
CA LEU A 69 1.78 -1.35 7.77
C LEU A 69 2.81 -2.49 7.86
N GLU A 70 3.80 -2.52 6.96
CA GLU A 70 4.92 -3.44 7.09
C GLU A 70 5.65 -3.18 8.42
N PRO A 71 5.90 -4.22 9.24
CA PRO A 71 6.56 -4.07 10.51
C PRO A 71 7.91 -3.40 10.29
N VAL A 72 8.06 -2.20 10.88
CA VAL A 72 9.14 -1.24 10.67
C VAL A 72 10.52 -1.92 10.76
N ASN A 73 11.05 -2.34 9.61
CA ASN A 73 12.47 -2.59 9.44
C ASN A 73 12.96 -1.66 8.34
N LEU A 74 13.62 -0.59 8.81
CA LEU A 74 14.48 0.28 8.03
C LEU A 74 13.75 1.18 7.02
N LEU A 75 13.14 2.22 7.57
CA LEU A 75 13.16 3.54 6.97
C LEU A 75 14.64 3.99 6.86
N ILE A 76 15.46 3.41 5.96
CA ILE A 76 16.65 4.12 5.44
C ILE A 76 16.10 5.20 4.51
N LEU A 77 15.58 6.25 5.14
CA LEU A 77 15.64 7.60 4.62
C LEU A 77 17.02 8.17 4.98
N ASP A 78 18.08 7.52 4.55
CA ASP A 78 19.37 8.20 4.43
C ASP A 78 19.66 8.26 2.94
N GLU A 79 19.68 9.48 2.40
CA GLU A 79 20.23 9.71 1.08
C GLU A 79 21.65 9.16 1.06
N PRO A 80 22.09 8.37 0.05
CA PRO A 80 23.51 8.24 -0.15
C PRO A 80 23.97 9.60 -0.66
N THR A 81 24.65 10.33 0.21
CA THR A 81 25.61 11.34 -0.22
C THR A 81 26.69 10.59 -1.00
N ASN A 82 26.47 10.38 -2.31
CA ASN A 82 27.46 10.43 -3.39
C ASN A 82 26.79 10.35 -4.77
#